data_AF-A0A7U2I7N1-F1
#
_entry.id   AF-A0A7U2I7N1-F1
#
_cell.length_a   1.000
_cell.length_b   1.000
_cell.length_c   1.000
_cell.angle_alpha   90.00
_cell.angle_beta   90.00
_cell.angle_gamma   90.00
#
_symmetry.space_group_name_H-M   'P 1'
#
loop_
_entity.id
_entity.type
_entity.pdbx_description
1 polymer ?
#
loop_
_entity_poly.entity_id
_entity_poly.type
_entity_poly.pdbx_seq_one_letter_code
_entity_poly.pdbx_strand_id
1 'polypeptide(L)'
;GLDSRYMISRLRPTDFKILSLTTIASPHRGSAFADYMFDTIGPRRIKRIYKVMEYFGFETGAFSQLTQKYMAESFNPRTPDIGDVKYYSYGASLEPNSWSVFAASHAIVKRTEGLNDGLVSIQSSQWGDYKGTLIGVSHLDLINWTNRLKWWLWSLTGSKRNFNAIAFYLDICDMLAKEGL
;
A
#
# COMPACT_ATOMS: atom_id res chain seq x y z
N GLY A 1 5.03 -4.27 3.98
CA GLY A 1 3.89 -5.10 4.46
C GLY A 1 4.05 -6.55 4.06
N LEU A 2 3.95 -6.85 2.76
CA LEU A 2 4.08 -8.22 2.23
C LEU A 2 5.46 -8.82 2.52
N ASP A 3 6.55 -8.09 2.32
CA ASP A 3 7.90 -8.59 2.62
C ASP A 3 8.07 -8.95 4.10
N SER A 4 7.47 -8.17 5.00
CA SER A 4 7.45 -8.46 6.43
C SER A 4 6.68 -9.75 6.73
N ARG A 5 5.52 -9.97 6.09
CA ARG A 5 4.78 -11.25 6.18
C ARG A 5 5.61 -12.42 5.66
N TYR A 6 6.33 -12.23 4.55
CA TYR A 6 7.24 -13.23 4.01
C TYR A 6 8.38 -13.54 4.99
N MET A 7 9.02 -12.52 5.56
CA MET A 7 10.07 -12.68 6.58
C MET A 7 9.56 -13.48 7.79
N ILE A 8 8.41 -13.11 8.33
CA ILE A 8 7.81 -13.78 9.50
C ILE A 8 7.48 -15.23 9.19
N SER A 9 6.82 -15.49 8.06
CA SER A 9 6.24 -16.82 7.79
C SER A 9 7.24 -17.79 7.15
N ARG A 10 8.13 -17.29 6.26
CA ARG A 10 9.03 -18.10 5.43
C ARG A 10 10.47 -18.10 5.93
N LEU A 11 11.01 -16.94 6.29
CA LEU A 11 12.41 -16.83 6.73
C LEU A 11 12.56 -17.24 8.20
N ARG A 12 11.53 -16.97 9.02
CA ARG A 12 11.44 -17.39 10.44
C ARG A 12 12.75 -17.11 11.21
N PRO A 13 13.16 -15.83 11.32
CA PRO A 13 14.38 -15.48 12.04
C PRO A 13 14.30 -15.94 13.50
N THR A 14 15.42 -16.42 14.04
CA THR A 14 15.52 -16.97 15.41
C THR A 14 16.25 -16.06 16.39
N ASP A 15 17.00 -15.08 15.88
CA ASP A 15 17.87 -14.22 16.70
C ASP A 15 17.08 -13.14 17.46
N PHE A 16 15.80 -12.96 17.12
CA PHE A 16 14.89 -12.05 17.78
C PHE A 16 13.47 -12.58 17.71
N LYS A 17 12.63 -12.15 18.66
CA LYS A 17 11.20 -12.44 18.65
C LYS A 17 10.44 -11.30 17.98
N ILE A 18 9.60 -11.63 17.01
CA ILE A 18 8.68 -10.69 16.39
C ILE A 18 7.41 -10.65 17.22
N LEU A 19 7.06 -9.49 17.78
CA LEU A 19 5.87 -9.34 18.62
C LEU A 19 4.65 -8.93 17.79
N SER A 20 4.83 -8.05 16.80
CA SER A 20 3.75 -7.62 15.93
C SER A 20 4.21 -7.20 14.54
N LEU A 21 3.28 -7.24 13.59
CA LEU A 21 3.39 -6.61 12.27
C LEU A 21 2.21 -5.65 12.07
N THR A 22 2.53 -4.36 11.89
CA THR A 22 1.56 -3.36 11.43
C THR A 22 1.78 -3.07 9.96
N THR A 23 0.75 -3.23 9.13
CA THR A 23 0.79 -2.87 7.71
C THR A 23 -0.03 -1.61 7.44
N ILE A 24 0.44 -0.80 6.50
CA ILE A 24 -0.23 0.44 6.10
C ILE A 24 -0.42 0.36 4.60
N ALA A 25 -1.69 0.41 4.16
CA ALA A 25 -2.11 0.34 2.75
C ALA A 25 -1.42 -0.78 1.94
N SER A 26 -1.15 -1.92 2.57
CA SER A 26 -0.45 -3.03 1.90
C SER A 26 -1.45 -3.87 1.09
N PRO A 27 -1.19 -4.20 -0.18
CA PRO A 27 -2.13 -4.91 -1.04
C PRO A 27 -2.18 -6.42 -0.71
N HIS A 28 -2.76 -6.79 0.43
CA HIS A 28 -2.80 -8.18 0.91
C HIS A 28 -3.63 -9.11 0.04
N ARG A 29 -4.59 -8.55 -0.71
CA ARG A 29 -5.39 -9.27 -1.71
C ARG A 29 -5.04 -8.86 -3.14
N GLY A 30 -3.91 -8.18 -3.32
CA GLY A 30 -3.47 -7.63 -4.60
C GLY A 30 -4.14 -6.31 -4.94
N SER A 31 -4.02 -5.90 -6.20
CA SER A 31 -4.62 -4.68 -6.73
C SER A 31 -5.17 -4.93 -8.12
N ALA A 32 -6.42 -4.52 -8.35
CA ALA A 32 -7.05 -4.54 -9.66
C ALA A 32 -6.31 -3.62 -10.66
N PHE A 33 -5.56 -2.62 -10.17
CA PHE A 33 -4.66 -1.87 -11.04
C PHE A 33 -3.50 -2.75 -11.53
N ALA A 34 -2.93 -3.59 -10.67
CA ALA A 34 -1.89 -4.53 -11.08
C ALA A 34 -2.43 -5.56 -12.09
N ASP A 35 -3.65 -6.06 -11.89
CA ASP A 35 -4.32 -6.96 -12.84
C ASP A 35 -4.58 -6.26 -14.18
N TYR A 36 -5.15 -5.05 -14.16
CA TYR A 36 -5.38 -4.26 -15.37
C TYR A 36 -4.11 -4.02 -16.17
N MET A 37 -3.00 -3.70 -15.49
CA MET A 37 -1.72 -3.51 -16.13
C MET A 37 -1.20 -4.82 -16.74
N PHE A 38 -1.41 -5.95 -16.09
CA PHE A 38 -1.02 -7.26 -16.63
C PHE A 38 -1.85 -7.64 -17.87
N ASP A 39 -3.19 -7.51 -17.78
CA ASP A 39 -4.15 -7.92 -18.81
C ASP A 39 -4.09 -7.02 -20.06
N THR A 40 -3.97 -5.70 -19.87
CA THR A 40 -3.98 -4.74 -20.98
C THR A 40 -2.70 -4.82 -21.81
N ILE A 41 -1.58 -5.21 -21.19
CA ILE A 41 -0.24 -4.99 -21.78
C ILE A 41 0.32 -6.29 -22.37
N GLY A 42 0.03 -7.45 -21.77
CA GLY A 42 0.62 -8.73 -22.15
C GLY A 42 2.16 -8.76 -21.99
N PRO A 43 2.80 -9.94 -21.99
CA PRO A 43 4.23 -10.06 -21.64
C PRO A 43 5.19 -9.29 -22.56
N ARG A 44 4.76 -8.94 -23.78
CA ARG A 44 5.63 -8.43 -24.86
C ARG A 44 5.77 -6.90 -24.90
N ARG A 45 4.83 -6.12 -24.34
CA ARG A 45 4.86 -4.63 -24.37
C ARG A 45 5.35 -3.99 -23.06
N ILE A 46 5.71 -4.83 -22.10
CA ILE A 46 6.15 -4.49 -20.75
C ILE A 46 7.25 -3.42 -20.71
N LYS A 47 8.32 -3.54 -21.51
CA LYS A 47 9.52 -2.67 -21.37
C LYS A 47 9.27 -1.17 -21.58
N ARG A 48 8.34 -0.79 -22.47
CA ARG A 48 8.11 0.63 -22.81
C ARG A 48 7.26 1.32 -21.75
N ILE A 49 6.25 0.63 -21.24
CA ILE A 49 5.40 1.12 -20.16
C ILE A 49 6.17 1.07 -18.84
N TYR A 50 7.01 0.05 -18.65
CA TYR A 50 7.90 -0.01 -17.50
C TYR A 50 8.80 1.20 -17.43
N LYS A 51 9.35 1.64 -18.56
CA LYS A 51 10.15 2.87 -18.62
C LYS A 51 9.36 4.15 -18.32
N VAL A 52 8.08 4.21 -18.73
CA VAL A 52 7.19 5.34 -18.40
C VAL A 52 6.80 5.31 -16.92
N MET A 53 6.55 4.13 -16.38
CA MET A 53 6.21 3.91 -14.97
C MET A 53 7.40 4.17 -14.05
N GLU A 54 8.58 3.66 -14.38
CA GLU A 54 9.86 4.00 -13.72
C GLU A 54 10.10 5.50 -13.76
N TYR A 55 9.81 6.15 -14.90
CA TYR A 55 9.89 7.61 -15.02
C TYR A 55 8.92 8.34 -14.07
N PHE A 56 7.75 7.77 -13.79
CA PHE A 56 6.82 8.25 -12.77
C PHE A 56 7.06 7.68 -11.36
N GLY A 57 8.15 6.93 -11.16
CA GLY A 57 8.58 6.39 -9.86
C GLY A 57 7.93 5.07 -9.43
N PHE A 58 7.33 4.32 -10.35
CA PHE A 58 6.70 3.02 -10.09
C PHE A 58 7.65 1.87 -10.45
N GLU A 59 7.96 0.98 -9.50
CA GLU A 59 8.79 -0.20 -9.73
C GLU A 59 8.03 -1.31 -10.45
N THR A 60 8.46 -1.66 -11.65
CA THR A 60 7.64 -2.42 -12.57
C THR A 60 7.81 -3.94 -12.52
N GLY A 61 8.93 -4.40 -11.95
CA GLY A 61 9.16 -5.83 -11.68
C GLY A 61 8.22 -6.40 -10.63
N ALA A 62 7.71 -5.56 -9.72
CA ALA A 62 6.92 -5.99 -8.56
C ALA A 62 5.43 -6.20 -8.85
N PHE A 63 4.85 -5.54 -9.86
CA PHE A 63 3.39 -5.57 -10.08
C PHE A 63 2.82 -6.97 -10.36
N SER A 64 3.57 -7.87 -10.99
CA SER A 64 3.09 -9.24 -11.23
C SER A 64 2.79 -9.99 -9.93
N GLN A 65 3.58 -9.72 -8.89
CA GLN A 65 3.39 -10.27 -7.56
C GLN A 65 2.31 -9.52 -6.77
N LEU A 66 1.85 -8.37 -7.25
CA LEU A 66 0.77 -7.60 -6.64
C LEU A 66 -0.60 -7.85 -7.31
N THR A 67 -0.67 -8.76 -8.29
CA THR A 67 -1.94 -9.19 -8.90
C THR A 67 -2.83 -9.88 -7.87
N GLN A 68 -4.15 -9.75 -8.01
CA GLN A 68 -5.09 -10.39 -7.08
C GLN A 68 -4.94 -11.92 -7.15
N LYS A 69 -4.74 -12.45 -8.37
CA LYS A 69 -4.49 -13.86 -8.60
C LYS A 69 -3.24 -14.37 -7.88
N TYR A 70 -2.10 -13.68 -8.03
CA TYR A 70 -0.87 -14.11 -7.36
C TYR A 70 -1.03 -14.04 -5.83
N MET A 71 -1.67 -13.01 -5.30
CA MET A 71 -1.91 -12.88 -3.87
C MET A 71 -2.78 -14.01 -3.32
N ALA A 72 -3.86 -14.36 -4.02
CA ALA A 72 -4.80 -15.41 -3.61
C ALA A 72 -4.22 -16.83 -3.77
N GLU A 73 -3.62 -17.14 -4.92
CA GLU A 73 -3.23 -18.51 -5.27
C GLU A 73 -1.80 -18.87 -4.86
N SER A 74 -0.94 -17.85 -4.71
CA SER A 74 0.49 -18.05 -4.55
C SER A 74 1.02 -17.47 -3.25
N PHE A 75 0.87 -16.16 -3.00
CA PHE A 75 1.49 -15.53 -1.84
C PHE A 75 0.83 -15.95 -0.52
N ASN A 76 -0.46 -15.64 -0.34
CA ASN A 76 -1.16 -15.86 0.93
C ASN A 76 -1.14 -17.32 1.42
N PRO A 77 -1.34 -18.35 0.56
CA PRO A 77 -1.24 -19.74 1.01
C PRO A 77 0.17 -20.13 1.49
N ARG A 78 1.22 -19.50 0.94
CA ARG A 78 2.62 -19.79 1.33
C ARG A 78 3.07 -18.95 2.52
N THR A 79 2.42 -17.84 2.81
CA THR A 79 2.74 -16.93 3.92
C THR A 79 1.58 -16.83 4.93
N PRO A 80 1.20 -17.95 5.59
CA PRO A 80 0.21 -17.90 6.67
C PRO A 80 0.74 -17.10 7.86
N ASP A 81 -0.20 -16.54 8.63
CA ASP A 81 0.11 -15.85 9.86
C ASP A 81 0.63 -16.84 10.93
N ILE A 82 1.59 -16.37 11.72
CA ILE A 82 2.15 -17.10 12.87
C ILE A 82 1.42 -16.66 14.13
N GLY A 83 0.86 -17.61 14.89
CA GLY A 83 -0.04 -17.33 16.02
C GLY A 83 0.56 -16.50 17.15
N ASP A 84 1.89 -16.53 17.33
CA ASP A 84 2.58 -15.77 18.37
C ASP A 84 2.85 -14.30 17.99
N VAL A 85 2.51 -13.89 16.75
CA VAL A 85 2.70 -12.53 16.24
C VAL A 85 1.34 -11.85 16.12
N LYS A 86 1.20 -10.64 16.66
CA LYS A 86 -0.01 -9.83 16.44
C LYS A 86 0.04 -9.12 15.08
N TYR A 87 -1.04 -9.16 14.32
CA TYR A 87 -1.12 -8.50 13.01
C TYR A 87 -2.12 -7.36 13.06
N TYR A 88 -1.68 -6.17 12.64
CA TYR A 88 -2.51 -4.97 12.54
C TYR A 88 -2.46 -4.42 11.13
N SER A 89 -3.52 -3.73 10.71
CA SER A 89 -3.53 -3.06 9.42
C SER A 89 -4.31 -1.76 9.43
N TYR A 90 -3.86 -0.85 8.56
CA TYR A 90 -4.54 0.41 8.25
C TYR A 90 -4.71 0.52 6.75
N GLY A 91 -5.85 1.05 6.31
CA GLY A 91 -6.10 1.40 4.92
C GLY A 91 -6.04 2.90 4.70
N ALA A 92 -6.09 3.32 3.44
CA ALA A 92 -6.24 4.71 3.06
C ALA A 92 -7.25 4.84 1.93
N SER A 93 -7.84 6.01 1.82
CA SER A 93 -8.74 6.37 0.73
C SER A 93 -8.55 7.82 0.33
N LEU A 94 -8.68 8.08 -0.96
CA LEU A 94 -8.49 9.38 -1.60
C LEU A 94 -9.64 9.55 -2.58
N GLU A 95 -10.23 10.75 -2.67
CA GLU A 95 -11.01 11.14 -3.85
C GLU A 95 -10.17 12.13 -4.66
N PRO A 96 -9.54 11.69 -5.77
CA PRO A 96 -8.66 12.55 -6.54
C PRO A 96 -9.44 13.53 -7.41
N ASN A 97 -8.91 14.74 -7.58
CA ASN A 97 -9.36 15.63 -8.65
C ASN A 97 -8.91 15.11 -10.03
N SER A 98 -9.53 15.60 -11.11
CA SER A 98 -9.26 15.14 -12.48
C SER A 98 -7.82 15.36 -12.96
N TRP A 99 -7.02 16.17 -12.26
CA TRP A 99 -5.62 16.47 -12.57
C TRP A 99 -4.62 15.65 -11.75
N SER A 100 -5.10 14.78 -10.86
CA SER A 100 -4.25 13.93 -10.05
C SER A 100 -3.60 12.84 -10.89
N VAL A 101 -2.31 12.58 -10.65
CA VAL A 101 -1.59 11.44 -11.23
C VAL A 101 -2.24 10.08 -10.87
N PHE A 102 -3.00 10.03 -9.78
CA PHE A 102 -3.75 8.84 -9.36
C PHE A 102 -5.14 8.73 -9.96
N ALA A 103 -5.63 9.71 -10.73
CA ALA A 103 -7.01 9.69 -11.21
C ALA A 103 -7.33 8.42 -12.02
N ALA A 104 -6.42 8.02 -12.92
CA ALA A 104 -6.60 6.84 -13.76
C ALA A 104 -6.55 5.52 -12.96
N SER A 105 -5.51 5.32 -12.15
CA SER A 105 -5.36 4.10 -11.35
C SER A 105 -6.46 4.00 -10.28
N HIS A 106 -6.80 5.11 -9.64
CA HIS A 106 -7.92 5.20 -8.70
C HIS A 106 -9.24 4.80 -9.37
N ALA A 107 -9.52 5.28 -10.59
CA ALA A 107 -10.75 4.94 -11.30
C ALA A 107 -10.84 3.44 -11.65
N ILE A 108 -9.71 2.84 -12.04
CA ILE A 108 -9.63 1.39 -12.30
C ILE A 108 -9.91 0.59 -11.03
N VAL A 109 -9.23 0.91 -9.93
CA VAL A 109 -9.43 0.23 -8.64
C VAL A 109 -10.85 0.48 -8.13
N LYS A 110 -11.36 1.71 -8.23
CA LYS A 110 -12.69 2.08 -7.75
C LYS A 110 -13.81 1.33 -8.46
N ARG A 111 -13.65 1.06 -9.75
CA ARG A 111 -14.62 0.29 -10.52
C ARG A 111 -14.71 -1.17 -10.06
N THR A 112 -13.60 -1.77 -9.62
CA THR A 112 -13.52 -3.20 -9.31
C THR A 112 -13.58 -3.50 -7.82
N GLU A 113 -12.90 -2.70 -7.00
CA GLU A 113 -12.69 -2.93 -5.56
C GLU A 113 -13.26 -1.82 -4.66
N GLY A 114 -13.71 -0.70 -5.24
CA GLY A 114 -14.30 0.41 -4.49
C GLY A 114 -13.28 1.42 -3.91
N LEU A 115 -13.54 1.94 -2.71
CA LEU A 115 -12.72 3.00 -2.12
C LEU A 115 -11.26 2.58 -2.00
N ASN A 116 -10.35 3.46 -2.43
CA ASN A 116 -8.93 3.17 -2.52
C ASN A 116 -8.07 4.43 -2.42
N ASP A 117 -6.79 4.24 -2.20
CA ASP A 117 -5.79 5.31 -2.02
C ASP A 117 -5.12 5.76 -3.34
N GLY A 118 -5.64 5.28 -4.47
CA GLY A 118 -5.07 5.45 -5.80
C GLY A 118 -4.40 4.20 -6.37
N LEU A 119 -4.02 3.23 -5.53
CA LEU A 119 -3.37 1.99 -5.97
C LEU A 119 -3.92 0.74 -5.26
N VAL A 120 -4.29 0.87 -3.99
CA VAL A 120 -4.72 -0.24 -3.13
C VAL A 120 -6.08 0.08 -2.56
N SER A 121 -7.01 -0.87 -2.70
CA SER A 121 -8.34 -0.77 -2.11
C SER A 121 -8.30 -0.91 -0.59
N ILE A 122 -9.29 -0.33 0.10
CA ILE A 122 -9.48 -0.54 1.53
C ILE A 122 -9.59 -2.05 1.82
N GLN A 123 -10.37 -2.79 1.02
CA GLN A 123 -10.57 -4.22 1.21
C GLN A 123 -9.27 -5.02 1.07
N SER A 124 -8.42 -4.66 0.11
CA SER A 124 -7.12 -5.32 -0.05
C SER A 124 -6.15 -4.96 1.07
N SER A 125 -6.27 -3.75 1.64
CA SER A 125 -5.43 -3.31 2.77
C SER A 125 -5.70 -3.99 4.11
N GLN A 126 -6.87 -4.61 4.28
CA GLN A 126 -7.27 -5.24 5.55
C GLN A 126 -6.53 -6.56 5.80
N TRP A 127 -5.84 -6.68 6.93
CA TRP A 127 -5.18 -7.90 7.39
C TRP A 127 -5.04 -7.93 8.92
N GLY A 128 -5.22 -9.11 9.52
CA GLY A 128 -5.25 -9.22 10.99
C GLY A 128 -6.35 -8.34 11.59
N ASP A 129 -6.02 -7.63 12.66
CA ASP A 129 -6.90 -6.64 13.29
C ASP A 129 -6.81 -5.28 12.56
N TYR A 130 -7.89 -4.93 11.87
CA TYR A 130 -7.97 -3.71 11.08
C TYR A 130 -8.31 -2.50 11.96
N LYS A 131 -7.35 -1.59 12.13
CA LYS A 131 -7.48 -0.47 13.06
C LYS A 131 -8.14 0.77 12.46
N GLY A 132 -8.21 0.90 11.12
CA GLY A 132 -9.00 1.96 10.49
C GLY A 132 -8.53 2.41 9.11
N THR A 133 -9.26 3.37 8.54
CA THR A 133 -9.00 3.96 7.23
C THR A 133 -8.61 5.43 7.34
N LEU A 134 -7.50 5.81 6.72
CA LEU A 134 -7.08 7.19 6.57
C LEU A 134 -7.85 7.86 5.41
N ILE A 135 -8.67 8.85 5.72
CA ILE A 135 -9.51 9.56 4.73
C ILE A 135 -8.75 10.73 4.12
N GLY A 136 -8.84 10.88 2.79
CA GLY A 136 -8.18 11.95 2.05
C GLY A 136 -6.68 11.77 1.88
N VAL A 137 -6.17 10.53 1.97
CA VAL A 137 -4.75 10.19 1.92
C VAL A 137 -4.48 9.31 0.72
N SER A 138 -3.59 9.76 -0.17
CA SER A 138 -3.13 8.95 -1.30
C SER A 138 -1.98 8.02 -0.91
N HIS A 139 -1.74 6.99 -1.72
CA HIS A 139 -0.64 6.05 -1.50
C HIS A 139 0.74 6.73 -1.37
N LEU A 140 0.99 7.81 -2.13
CA LEU A 140 2.26 8.57 -2.02
C LEU A 140 2.35 9.47 -0.79
N ASP A 141 1.22 9.90 -0.24
CA ASP A 141 1.21 10.71 0.98
C ASP A 141 1.60 9.85 2.21
N LEU A 142 1.31 8.54 2.17
CA LEU A 142 1.71 7.59 3.21
C LEU A 142 3.23 7.41 3.32
N ILE A 143 3.92 7.31 2.18
CA ILE A 143 5.38 7.15 2.14
C ILE A 143 6.14 8.48 2.13
N ASN A 144 5.44 9.60 2.38
CA ASN A 144 6.03 10.94 2.47
C ASN A 144 6.77 11.39 1.17
N TRP A 145 6.51 10.75 0.03
CA TRP A 145 7.23 11.01 -1.22
C TRP A 145 6.81 12.34 -1.85
N THR A 146 5.50 12.63 -1.81
CA THR A 146 4.97 13.92 -2.23
C THR A 146 5.69 15.05 -1.50
N ASN A 147 6.16 14.87 -0.27
CA ASN A 147 6.81 15.95 0.46
C ASN A 147 8.03 16.58 -0.26
N ARG A 148 8.93 15.91 -0.97
CA ARG A 148 10.13 16.62 -1.51
C ARG A 148 9.84 17.62 -2.63
N LEU A 149 9.10 17.22 -3.66
CA LEU A 149 8.78 18.11 -4.80
C LEU A 149 7.60 19.03 -4.49
N LYS A 150 6.66 18.55 -3.67
CA LYS A 150 5.47 19.28 -3.25
C LYS A 150 5.85 20.32 -2.18
N TRP A 151 6.83 20.09 -1.29
CA TRP A 151 7.39 21.17 -0.41
C TRP A 151 7.90 22.36 -1.22
N TRP A 152 8.61 22.10 -2.33
CA TRP A 152 9.13 23.16 -3.20
C TRP A 152 8.01 23.95 -3.90
N LEU A 153 6.94 23.28 -4.36
CA LEU A 153 5.76 23.95 -4.93
C LEU A 153 4.89 24.65 -3.86
N TRP A 154 4.95 24.21 -2.60
CA TRP A 154 4.06 24.66 -1.52
C TRP A 154 4.61 25.86 -0.74
N SER A 155 5.94 26.02 -0.67
CA SER A 155 6.54 27.29 -0.21
C SER A 155 6.10 28.49 -1.05
N LEU A 156 5.61 28.23 -2.26
CA LEU A 156 5.11 29.23 -3.19
C LEU A 156 3.58 29.44 -3.16
N THR A 157 2.79 28.49 -2.62
CA THR A 157 1.32 28.44 -2.85
C THR A 157 0.43 28.35 -1.60
N GLY A 158 0.99 28.24 -0.38
CA GLY A 158 0.25 28.48 0.87
C GLY A 158 -0.89 27.50 1.19
N SER A 159 -0.91 26.31 0.60
CA SER A 159 -1.97 25.31 0.83
C SER A 159 -1.83 24.59 2.19
N LYS A 160 -2.95 24.32 2.88
CA LYS A 160 -2.99 23.62 4.19
C LYS A 160 -2.93 22.10 4.05
N ARG A 161 -2.27 21.43 5.01
CA ARG A 161 -2.25 19.96 5.15
C ARG A 161 -3.61 19.42 5.61
N ASN A 162 -4.03 18.28 5.04
CA ASN A 162 -5.14 17.48 5.59
C ASN A 162 -4.66 16.22 6.36
N PHE A 163 -3.41 15.77 6.18
CA PHE A 163 -2.86 14.58 6.86
C PHE A 163 -1.47 14.84 7.46
N ASN A 164 -1.24 14.31 8.67
CA ASN A 164 0.03 14.38 9.37
C ASN A 164 0.58 12.98 9.61
N ALA A 165 1.45 12.51 8.70
CA ALA A 165 2.05 11.18 8.78
C ALA A 165 2.81 10.97 10.10
N ILE A 166 3.49 12.00 10.64
CA ILE A 166 4.23 11.88 11.90
C ILE A 166 3.28 11.57 13.06
N ALA A 167 2.18 12.32 13.16
CA ALA A 167 1.17 12.07 14.19
C ALA A 167 0.54 10.68 14.06
N PHE A 168 0.32 10.22 12.82
CA PHE A 168 -0.19 8.87 12.56
C PHE A 168 0.78 7.78 13.01
N TYR A 169 2.08 7.89 12.71
CA TYR A 169 3.06 6.91 13.19
C TYR A 169 3.23 6.94 14.72
N LEU A 170 3.13 8.11 15.35
CA LEU A 170 3.12 8.23 16.81
C LEU A 170 1.88 7.56 17.43
N ASP A 171 0.71 7.72 16.81
CA ASP A 171 -0.53 7.07 17.22
C ASP A 171 -0.44 5.53 17.11
N ILE A 172 0.21 5.01 16.06
CA ILE A 172 0.52 3.58 15.95
C ILE A 172 1.41 3.13 17.11
N CYS A 173 2.47 3.87 17.44
CA CYS A 173 3.34 3.52 18.57
C CYS A 173 2.57 3.50 19.90
N ASP A 174 1.70 4.48 20.15
CA ASP A 174 0.84 4.53 21.34
C ASP A 174 -0.15 3.35 21.38
N MET A 175 -0.75 3.01 20.23
CA MET A 175 -1.61 1.83 20.09
C MET A 175 -0.85 0.54 20.43
N LEU A 176 0.36 0.35 19.91
CA LEU A 176 1.18 -0.82 20.20
C LEU A 176 1.53 -0.90 21.70
N ALA A 177 1.89 0.22 22.32
CA ALA A 177 2.17 0.26 23.76
C ALA A 177 0.94 -0.13 24.60
N LYS A 178 -0.27 0.31 24.23
CA LYS A 178 -1.54 -0.08 24.88
C LYS A 178 -1.85 -1.56 24.71
N GLU A 179 -1.38 -2.18 23.63
CA GLU A 179 -1.50 -3.62 23.35
C GLU A 179 -0.43 -4.47 24.06
N GLY A 180 0.45 -3.83 24.86
CA GLY A 180 1.53 -4.46 25.61
C GLY A 180 2.72 -4.88 24.76
N LEU A 181 2.96 -4.18 23.65
CA LEU A 181 4.04 -4.45 22.69
C LEU A 181 5.15 -3.41 22.75
#